data_AF-A0A3C1PHP8-F1
#
_entry.id   AF-A0A3C1PHP8-F1
#
_cell.length_a   1.000
_cell.length_b   1.000
_cell.length_c   1.000
_cell.angle_alpha   90.00
_cell.angle_beta   90.00
_cell.angle_gamma   90.00
#
_symmetry.space_group_name_H-M   'P 1'
#
loop_
_entity.id
_entity.type
_entity.pdbx_description
1 polymer ?
#
loop_
_entity_poly.entity_id
_entity_poly.type
_entity_poly.pdbx_seq_one_letter_code
_entity_poly.pdbx_strand_id
1 'polypeptide(L)'
;MIENKKARQYTPTTIKRLFALSGNQCAFPDCDVIFVLPERQEIIAQICHIEAAELGGERYNPNQTDDERRDYNNLILLCPNHHVETDDIVKYSVEVLKEMKRNHELKILSQPSSFEKFRNNQTSLAFVINQLCQENLIEDTTTSFDINEKISYNNIVAYRPTIEYYKAFQGKLRMLYSEYEIQGLLNKQYLLQNIKSIYLKVKGKFVTHSLIEIEEIRKNADEIFEEVELELWKIIDKSTNLQIDIPFEAINISLKIIMVDAFMDCKILEEPPKK
;
A
#
# COMPACT_ATOMS: atom_id res chain seq x y z
N MET A 1 -12.27 58.18 -7.22
CA MET A 1 -12.57 57.08 -8.16
C MET A 1 -12.87 55.86 -7.31
N ILE A 2 -14.05 55.25 -7.45
CA ILE A 2 -14.38 54.03 -6.71
C ILE A 2 -13.58 52.92 -7.41
N GLU A 3 -12.51 52.45 -6.79
CA GLU A 3 -11.78 51.26 -7.28
C GLU A 3 -12.77 50.10 -7.36
N ASN A 4 -13.01 49.64 -8.58
CA ASN A 4 -13.87 48.50 -8.82
C ASN A 4 -13.16 47.24 -8.30
N LYS A 5 -13.40 46.86 -7.04
CA LYS A 5 -12.78 45.71 -6.37
C LYS A 5 -13.30 44.34 -6.85
N LYS A 6 -14.03 44.29 -7.98
CA LYS A 6 -14.66 43.06 -8.49
C LYS A 6 -13.64 41.95 -8.74
N ALA A 7 -12.42 42.28 -9.18
CA ALA A 7 -11.34 41.31 -9.42
C ALA A 7 -10.91 40.50 -8.18
N ARG A 8 -11.15 40.99 -6.95
CA ARG A 8 -10.87 40.25 -5.70
C ARG A 8 -12.12 39.67 -5.03
N GLN A 9 -13.29 39.83 -5.64
CA GLN A 9 -14.55 39.26 -5.15
C GLN A 9 -14.76 37.86 -5.74
N TYR A 10 -14.04 36.87 -5.20
CA TYR A 10 -14.13 35.48 -5.66
C TYR A 10 -15.52 34.90 -5.40
N THR A 11 -16.02 34.11 -6.35
CA THR A 11 -17.28 33.41 -6.15
C THR A 11 -17.10 32.25 -5.15
N PRO A 12 -18.16 31.86 -4.41
CA PRO A 12 -18.09 30.68 -3.56
C PRO A 12 -17.68 29.41 -4.32
N THR A 13 -18.10 29.28 -5.59
CA THR A 13 -17.72 28.16 -6.46
C THR A 13 -16.22 28.17 -6.77
N THR A 14 -15.66 29.34 -7.08
CA THR A 14 -14.22 29.51 -7.33
C THR A 14 -13.40 29.10 -6.10
N ILE A 15 -13.77 29.62 -4.92
CA ILE A 15 -13.08 29.31 -3.66
C ILE A 15 -13.15 27.81 -3.36
N LYS A 16 -14.35 27.22 -3.41
CA LYS A 16 -14.53 25.77 -3.16
C LYS A 16 -13.70 24.92 -4.10
N ARG A 17 -13.68 25.27 -5.39
CA ARG A 17 -12.91 24.54 -6.40
C ARG A 17 -11.40 24.66 -6.16
N LEU A 18 -10.89 25.85 -5.83
CA LEU A 18 -9.47 26.06 -5.51
C LEU A 18 -9.03 25.20 -4.31
N PHE A 19 -9.76 25.29 -3.20
CA PHE A 19 -9.39 24.55 -1.99
C PHE A 19 -9.52 23.03 -2.21
N ALA A 20 -10.59 22.57 -2.86
CA ALA A 20 -10.79 21.13 -3.12
C ALA A 20 -9.67 20.53 -3.98
N LEU A 21 -9.20 21.24 -5.01
CA LEU A 21 -8.16 20.74 -5.92
C LEU A 21 -6.74 20.98 -5.39
N SER A 22 -6.56 21.84 -4.39
CA SER A 22 -5.27 22.05 -3.72
C SER A 22 -4.89 20.97 -2.71
N GLY A 23 -5.84 20.14 -2.28
CA GLY A 23 -5.60 19.15 -1.22
C GLY A 23 -5.22 19.76 0.13
N ASN A 24 -5.60 21.02 0.40
CA ASN A 24 -5.17 21.82 1.56
C ASN A 24 -3.65 21.99 1.66
N GLN A 25 -2.93 21.97 0.54
CA GLN A 25 -1.47 22.10 0.48
C GLN A 25 -1.06 23.27 -0.42
N CYS A 26 0.10 23.86 -0.10
CA CYS A 26 0.74 24.88 -0.92
C CYS A 26 1.09 24.31 -2.31
N ALA A 27 0.77 25.06 -3.37
CA ALA A 27 1.04 24.64 -4.74
C ALA A 27 2.50 24.82 -5.19
N PHE A 28 3.34 25.44 -4.35
CA PHE A 28 4.77 25.61 -4.62
C PHE A 28 5.50 24.25 -4.57
N PRO A 29 6.42 23.95 -5.51
CA PRO A 29 7.17 22.69 -5.55
C PRO A 29 7.89 22.42 -4.23
N ASP A 30 7.87 21.17 -3.78
CA ASP A 30 8.55 20.71 -2.56
C ASP A 30 8.14 21.44 -1.26
N CYS A 31 6.98 22.10 -1.25
CA CYS A 31 6.40 22.70 -0.06
C CYS A 31 5.36 21.78 0.60
N ASP A 32 5.61 21.41 1.85
CA ASP A 32 4.74 20.53 2.64
C ASP A 32 3.78 21.29 3.59
N VAL A 33 3.62 22.61 3.41
CA VAL A 33 2.74 23.41 4.28
C VAL A 33 1.28 23.03 4.06
N ILE A 34 0.62 22.64 5.16
CA ILE A 34 -0.81 22.34 5.23
C ILE A 34 -1.57 23.59 5.67
N PHE A 35 -2.63 23.95 4.94
CA PHE A 35 -3.35 25.20 5.15
C PHE A 35 -4.33 25.19 6.31
N VAL A 36 -4.86 24.02 6.66
CA VAL A 36 -5.90 23.86 7.68
C VAL A 36 -5.51 22.71 8.58
N LEU A 37 -5.48 22.95 9.89
CA LEU A 37 -5.23 21.94 10.91
C LEU A 37 -6.48 21.82 11.79
N PRO A 38 -6.93 20.61 12.17
CA PRO A 38 -8.14 20.44 12.99
C PRO A 38 -8.11 21.19 14.33
N GLU A 39 -6.91 21.36 14.88
CA GLU A 39 -6.60 21.97 16.17
C GLU A 39 -6.69 23.52 16.14
N ARG A 40 -6.82 24.13 14.95
CA ARG A 40 -6.69 25.59 14.74
C ARG A 40 -7.82 26.12 13.86
N GLN A 41 -8.29 27.34 14.17
CA GLN A 41 -9.30 28.01 13.35
C GLN A 41 -8.67 28.80 12.20
N GLU A 42 -7.38 29.12 12.29
CA GLU A 42 -6.68 29.91 11.29
C GLU A 42 -6.41 29.12 10.01
N ILE A 43 -6.71 29.74 8.87
CA ILE A 43 -6.38 29.21 7.54
C ILE A 43 -5.12 29.93 7.05
N ILE A 44 -4.06 29.17 6.78
CA ILE A 44 -2.75 29.71 6.39
C ILE A 44 -2.66 29.96 4.86
N ALA A 45 -3.69 29.57 4.10
CA ALA A 45 -3.74 29.73 2.64
C ALA A 45 -3.87 31.20 2.20
N GLN A 46 -3.13 31.55 1.14
CA GLN A 46 -3.30 32.81 0.39
C GLN A 46 -3.76 32.50 -1.04
N ILE A 47 -4.84 33.16 -1.47
CA ILE A 47 -5.29 33.14 -2.87
C ILE A 47 -4.45 34.16 -3.63
N CYS A 48 -3.56 33.66 -4.48
CA CYS A 48 -2.65 34.46 -5.29
C CYS A 48 -3.18 34.56 -6.72
N HIS A 49 -3.04 35.74 -7.33
CA HIS A 49 -3.33 35.90 -8.75
C HIS A 49 -2.09 35.57 -9.56
N ILE A 50 -2.27 34.80 -10.63
CA ILE A 50 -1.22 34.51 -11.61
C ILE A 50 -0.94 35.77 -12.43
N GLU A 51 -1.99 36.36 -13.02
CA GLU A 51 -1.99 37.69 -13.62
C GLU A 51 -2.68 38.66 -12.64
N ALA A 52 -2.00 39.76 -12.25
CA ALA A 52 -2.43 40.62 -11.15
C ALA A 52 -3.86 41.16 -11.26
N ALA A 53 -4.49 41.30 -10.09
CA ALA A 53 -5.83 41.86 -9.95
C ALA A 53 -5.91 43.36 -10.27
N GLU A 54 -4.82 44.09 -10.07
CA GLU A 54 -4.78 45.55 -10.06
C GLU A 54 -3.72 46.09 -11.02
N LEU A 55 -4.02 47.26 -11.60
CA LEU A 55 -3.10 47.95 -12.49
C LEU A 55 -1.79 48.25 -11.75
N GLY A 56 -0.66 47.88 -12.36
CA GLY A 56 0.67 48.04 -11.76
C GLY A 56 1.12 46.87 -10.88
N GLY A 57 0.26 45.86 -10.66
CA GLY A 57 0.66 44.61 -10.02
C GLY A 57 1.46 43.69 -10.93
N GLU A 58 2.01 42.63 -10.34
CA GLU A 58 2.87 41.65 -11.00
C GLU A 58 2.14 40.96 -12.16
N ARG A 59 2.77 40.97 -13.34
CA ARG A 59 2.21 40.31 -14.54
C ARG A 59 0.80 40.83 -14.90
N TYR A 60 0.47 42.09 -14.58
CA TYR A 60 -0.83 42.67 -14.92
C TYR A 60 -1.08 42.65 -16.44
N ASN A 61 -2.19 42.04 -16.85
CA ASN A 61 -2.61 41.97 -18.24
C ASN A 61 -3.75 42.99 -18.50
N PRO A 62 -3.53 44.03 -19.32
CA PRO A 62 -4.54 45.07 -19.59
C PRO A 62 -5.73 44.56 -20.39
N ASN A 63 -5.60 43.42 -21.09
CA ASN A 63 -6.66 42.86 -21.94
C ASN A 63 -7.60 41.93 -21.17
N GLN A 64 -7.26 41.58 -19.93
CA GLN A 64 -8.08 40.71 -19.09
C GLN A 64 -9.25 41.50 -18.49
N THR A 65 -10.39 40.85 -18.24
CA THR A 65 -11.56 41.39 -17.54
C THR A 65 -11.54 41.04 -16.05
N ASP A 66 -12.30 41.76 -15.22
CA ASP A 66 -12.39 41.45 -13.77
C ASP A 66 -12.93 40.05 -13.48
N ASP A 67 -13.78 39.53 -14.37
CA ASP A 67 -14.31 38.17 -14.25
C ASP A 67 -13.24 37.12 -14.56
N GLU A 68 -12.36 37.37 -15.53
CA GLU A 68 -11.21 36.52 -15.83
C GLU A 68 -10.13 36.61 -14.74
N ARG A 69 -9.93 37.79 -14.14
CA ARG A 69 -8.97 37.98 -13.03
C ARG A 69 -9.31 37.15 -11.82
N ARG A 70 -10.61 37.08 -11.48
CA ARG A 70 -11.15 36.31 -10.35
C ARG A 70 -11.52 34.87 -10.69
N ASP A 71 -11.27 34.44 -11.93
CA ASP A 71 -11.57 33.08 -12.37
C ASP A 71 -10.60 32.07 -11.78
N TYR A 72 -11.06 30.84 -11.57
CA TYR A 72 -10.25 29.74 -11.07
C TYR A 72 -8.92 29.56 -11.82
N ASN A 73 -8.92 29.74 -13.14
CA ASN A 73 -7.75 29.52 -13.98
C ASN A 73 -6.63 30.55 -13.74
N ASN A 74 -6.97 31.73 -13.20
CA ASN A 74 -6.02 32.78 -12.87
C ASN A 74 -5.55 32.75 -11.40
N LEU A 75 -6.00 31.76 -10.61
CA LEU A 75 -5.76 31.73 -9.17
C LEU A 75 -4.98 30.49 -8.74
N ILE A 76 -4.05 30.67 -7.82
CA ILE A 76 -3.23 29.62 -7.22
C ILE A 76 -3.19 29.78 -5.70
N LEU A 77 -3.17 28.68 -4.94
CA LEU A 77 -3.08 28.71 -3.49
C LEU A 77 -1.63 28.51 -3.03
N LEU A 78 -1.11 29.46 -2.26
CA LEU A 78 0.25 29.43 -1.71
C LEU A 78 0.23 29.74 -0.20
N CYS A 79 1.29 29.35 0.51
CA CYS A 79 1.52 29.80 1.89
C CYS A 79 2.10 31.22 1.90
N PRO A 80 2.13 31.92 3.05
CA PRO A 80 2.61 33.31 3.11
C PRO A 80 4.04 33.50 2.58
N ASN A 81 4.93 32.52 2.82
CA ASN A 81 6.31 32.58 2.35
C ASN A 81 6.37 32.52 0.81
N HIS A 82 5.71 31.51 0.22
CA HIS A 82 5.75 31.32 -1.22
C HIS A 82 4.89 32.34 -1.98
N HIS A 83 3.86 32.94 -1.36
CA HIS A 83 3.18 34.10 -1.92
C HIS A 83 4.19 35.21 -2.23
N VAL A 84 5.01 35.59 -1.25
CA VAL A 84 6.03 36.64 -1.40
C VAL A 84 7.13 36.20 -2.37
N GLU A 85 7.55 34.93 -2.33
CA GLU A 85 8.56 34.41 -3.26
C GLU A 85 8.14 34.54 -4.72
N THR A 86 6.86 34.29 -5.01
CA THR A 86 6.32 34.36 -6.37
C THR A 86 6.10 35.77 -6.92
N ASP A 87 6.36 36.81 -6.13
CA ASP A 87 6.33 38.20 -6.59
C ASP A 87 7.51 38.52 -7.53
N ASP A 88 8.57 37.70 -7.54
CA ASP A 88 9.69 37.81 -8.49
C ASP A 88 9.25 37.42 -9.91
N ILE A 89 8.83 38.43 -10.69
CA ILE A 89 8.32 38.26 -12.06
C ILE A 89 9.33 37.69 -13.06
N VAL A 90 10.63 37.76 -12.74
CA VAL A 90 11.69 37.23 -13.63
C VAL A 90 11.76 35.71 -13.50
N LYS A 91 11.59 35.19 -12.28
CA LYS A 91 11.59 33.75 -12.01
C LYS A 91 10.23 33.11 -12.24
N TYR A 92 9.15 33.80 -11.87
CA TYR A 92 7.80 33.26 -11.89
C TYR A 92 6.95 33.99 -12.93
N SER A 93 7.10 33.58 -14.19
CA SER A 93 6.22 34.04 -15.26
C SER A 93 4.80 33.48 -15.12
N VAL A 94 3.86 34.00 -15.91
CA VAL A 94 2.48 33.50 -15.96
C VAL A 94 2.45 32.01 -16.31
N GLU A 95 3.29 31.58 -17.25
CA GLU A 95 3.40 30.21 -17.71
C GLU A 95 3.91 29.29 -16.59
N VAL A 96 4.96 29.73 -15.86
CA VAL A 96 5.53 28.97 -14.74
C VAL A 96 4.49 28.76 -13.64
N LEU A 97 3.73 29.81 -13.27
CA LEU A 97 2.70 29.69 -12.24
C LEU A 97 1.52 28.82 -12.69
N LYS A 98 1.12 28.90 -13.97
CA LYS A 98 0.08 28.01 -14.54
C LYS A 98 0.54 26.55 -14.55
N GLU A 99 1.79 26.29 -14.90
CA GLU A 99 2.37 24.95 -14.87
C GLU A 99 2.47 24.41 -13.44
N MET A 100 2.93 25.24 -12.51
CA MET A 100 3.02 24.90 -11.09
C MET A 100 1.66 24.50 -10.51
N LYS A 101 0.62 25.31 -10.76
CA LYS A 101 -0.77 25.00 -10.42
C LYS A 101 -1.20 23.65 -11.00
N ARG A 102 -0.98 23.44 -12.30
CA ARG A 102 -1.39 22.21 -13.00
C ARG A 102 -0.71 20.97 -12.42
N ASN A 103 0.61 21.05 -12.20
CA ASN A 103 1.39 19.93 -11.67
C ASN A 103 0.97 19.59 -10.23
N HIS A 104 0.70 20.60 -9.41
CA HIS A 104 0.16 20.41 -8.06
C HIS A 104 -1.20 19.72 -8.07
N GLU A 105 -2.15 20.22 -8.86
CA GLU A 105 -3.50 19.65 -8.94
C GLU A 105 -3.48 18.21 -9.47
N LEU A 106 -2.62 17.91 -10.46
CA LEU A 106 -2.40 16.54 -10.92
C LEU A 106 -1.78 15.66 -9.82
N LYS A 107 -0.84 16.17 -9.04
CA LYS A 107 -0.27 15.44 -7.89
C LYS A 107 -1.37 15.11 -6.88
N ILE A 108 -2.23 16.06 -6.53
CA ILE A 108 -3.34 15.83 -5.59
C ILE A 108 -4.34 14.82 -6.14
N LEU A 109 -4.72 14.92 -7.42
CA LEU A 109 -5.65 13.99 -8.07
C LEU A 109 -5.07 12.58 -8.26
N SER A 110 -3.75 12.46 -8.43
CA SER A 110 -3.05 11.18 -8.56
C SER A 110 -2.65 10.56 -7.22
N GLN A 111 -2.78 11.28 -6.10
CA GLN A 111 -2.65 10.64 -4.80
C GLN A 111 -3.82 9.67 -4.62
N PRO A 112 -3.55 8.38 -4.37
CA PRO A 112 -4.61 7.45 -4.05
C PRO A 112 -5.35 7.97 -2.83
N SER A 113 -6.67 8.13 -2.94
CA SER A 113 -7.49 8.57 -1.81
C SER A 113 -7.18 7.67 -0.60
N SER A 114 -7.25 8.22 0.61
CA SER A 114 -7.15 7.40 1.82
C SER A 114 -8.10 6.20 1.76
N PHE A 115 -9.25 6.36 1.11
CA PHE A 115 -10.23 5.31 0.83
C PHE A 115 -9.75 4.23 -0.18
N GLU A 116 -8.86 4.55 -1.11
CA GLU A 116 -8.24 3.59 -2.03
C GLU A 116 -7.05 2.86 -1.41
N LYS A 117 -6.33 3.48 -0.46
CA LYS A 117 -5.36 2.75 0.39
C LYS A 117 -6.03 1.67 1.24
N PHE A 118 -7.31 1.84 1.60
CA PHE A 118 -8.07 0.84 2.35
C PHE A 118 -8.81 -0.19 1.47
N ARG A 119 -8.92 0.02 0.14
CA ARG A 119 -9.85 -0.78 -0.65
C ARG A 119 -9.38 -2.13 -1.16
N ASN A 120 -8.09 -2.52 -1.10
CA ASN A 120 -7.66 -3.79 -1.68
C ASN A 120 -6.54 -4.54 -0.92
N ASN A 121 -6.50 -4.52 0.42
CA ASN A 121 -5.72 -5.53 1.16
C ASN A 121 -6.47 -6.87 1.27
N GLN A 122 -7.29 -7.21 0.28
CA GLN A 122 -7.85 -8.55 0.24
C GLN A 122 -6.71 -9.50 -0.11
N THR A 123 -6.52 -10.54 0.69
CA THR A 123 -5.46 -11.51 0.46
C THR A 123 -6.07 -12.88 0.18
N SER A 124 -5.44 -13.61 -0.75
CA SER A 124 -5.75 -15.03 -0.95
C SER A 124 -5.53 -15.84 0.34
N LEU A 125 -4.60 -15.40 1.20
CA LEU A 125 -4.36 -16.00 2.50
C LEU A 125 -5.59 -15.90 3.41
N ALA A 126 -6.12 -14.69 3.63
CA ALA A 126 -7.32 -14.49 4.44
C ALA A 126 -8.55 -15.18 3.83
N PHE A 127 -8.67 -15.20 2.50
CA PHE A 127 -9.73 -15.94 1.82
C PHE A 127 -9.68 -17.44 2.15
N VAL A 128 -8.52 -18.07 1.99
CA VAL A 128 -8.34 -19.50 2.25
C VAL A 128 -8.56 -19.82 3.72
N ILE A 129 -8.11 -18.96 4.65
CA ILE A 129 -8.37 -19.11 6.08
C ILE A 129 -9.87 -19.11 6.37
N ASN A 130 -10.63 -18.16 5.81
CA ASN A 130 -12.09 -18.14 5.99
C ASN A 130 -12.75 -19.44 5.53
N GLN A 131 -12.32 -19.98 4.39
CA GLN A 131 -12.88 -21.22 3.85
C GLN A 131 -12.49 -22.43 4.70
N LEU A 132 -11.21 -22.54 5.12
CA LEU A 132 -10.76 -23.62 6.00
C LEU A 132 -11.48 -23.62 7.35
N CYS A 133 -11.80 -22.44 7.89
CA CYS A 133 -12.51 -22.32 9.16
C CYS A 133 -13.97 -22.80 9.09
N GLN A 134 -14.55 -22.88 7.88
CA GLN A 134 -15.90 -23.38 7.65
C GLN A 134 -15.94 -24.89 7.39
N GLU A 135 -14.77 -25.51 7.22
CA GLU A 135 -14.63 -26.90 6.82
C GLU A 135 -14.38 -27.82 8.01
N ASN A 136 -14.86 -29.06 7.90
CA ASN A 136 -14.48 -30.11 8.86
C ASN A 136 -13.07 -30.60 8.52
N LEU A 137 -12.08 -30.19 9.31
CA LEU A 137 -10.70 -30.63 9.18
C LEU A 137 -10.57 -32.08 9.65
N ILE A 138 -10.55 -33.00 8.68
CA ILE A 138 -10.34 -34.43 8.91
C ILE A 138 -8.93 -34.79 8.46
N GLU A 139 -8.17 -35.47 9.32
CA GLU A 139 -6.82 -35.96 9.00
C GLU A 139 -6.88 -37.01 7.88
N ASP A 140 -6.16 -36.77 6.79
CA ASP A 140 -5.98 -37.73 5.70
C ASP A 140 -4.72 -38.58 5.93
N THR A 141 -4.95 -39.81 6.40
CA THR A 141 -3.88 -40.78 6.68
C THR A 141 -3.25 -41.39 5.42
N THR A 142 -3.71 -41.04 4.21
CA THR A 142 -3.24 -41.65 2.96
C THR A 142 -2.09 -40.89 2.29
N THR A 143 -1.69 -39.74 2.82
CA THR A 143 -0.62 -38.90 2.25
C THR A 143 0.77 -39.52 2.45
N SER A 144 1.27 -40.24 1.44
CA SER A 144 2.56 -40.97 1.48
C SER A 144 3.78 -40.15 1.01
N PHE A 145 3.69 -38.81 0.95
CA PHE A 145 4.84 -38.01 0.53
C PHE A 145 5.96 -38.08 1.57
N ASP A 146 7.18 -38.43 1.14
CA ASP A 146 8.36 -38.50 1.99
C ASP A 146 8.84 -37.09 2.37
N ILE A 147 8.12 -36.47 3.30
CA ILE A 147 8.47 -35.17 3.87
C ILE A 147 9.76 -35.23 4.68
N ASN A 148 10.17 -36.42 5.13
CA ASN A 148 11.32 -36.61 6.01
C ASN A 148 12.63 -36.26 5.30
N GLU A 149 12.72 -36.54 3.99
CA GLU A 149 13.87 -36.12 3.18
C GLU A 149 14.04 -34.60 3.23
N LYS A 150 12.95 -33.84 3.05
CA LYS A 150 13.00 -32.37 3.07
C LYS A 150 13.27 -31.81 4.47
N ILE A 151 12.65 -32.36 5.51
CA ILE A 151 12.88 -31.96 6.91
C ILE A 151 14.36 -32.17 7.26
N SER A 152 14.92 -33.32 6.90
CA SER A 152 16.32 -33.66 7.16
C SER A 152 17.28 -32.82 6.34
N TYR A 153 16.97 -32.60 5.05
CA TYR A 153 17.77 -31.74 4.17
C TYR A 153 17.86 -30.30 4.66
N ASN A 154 16.83 -29.77 5.32
CA ASN A 154 16.83 -28.42 5.88
C ASN A 154 17.19 -28.35 7.37
N ASN A 155 17.47 -29.49 8.03
CA ASN A 155 17.82 -29.56 9.45
C ASN A 155 16.76 -28.94 10.38
N ILE A 156 15.47 -29.15 10.08
CA ILE A 156 14.37 -28.67 10.94
C ILE A 156 14.25 -29.56 12.17
N VAL A 157 14.16 -28.93 13.35
CA VAL A 157 14.07 -29.61 14.64
C VAL A 157 12.78 -29.25 15.36
N ALA A 158 12.58 -27.98 15.72
CA ALA A 158 11.46 -27.53 16.54
C ALA A 158 10.11 -27.66 15.82
N TYR A 159 10.07 -27.31 14.54
CA TYR A 159 8.85 -27.38 13.72
C TYR A 159 8.57 -28.77 13.13
N ARG A 160 9.45 -29.76 13.33
CA ARG A 160 9.27 -31.12 12.81
C ARG A 160 7.94 -31.74 13.24
N PRO A 161 7.55 -31.77 14.54
CA PRO A 161 6.28 -32.38 14.95
C PRO A 161 5.07 -31.66 14.35
N THR A 162 5.14 -30.34 14.23
CA THR A 162 4.09 -29.52 13.59
C THR A 162 3.95 -29.87 12.12
N ILE A 163 5.05 -29.97 11.38
CA ILE A 163 5.05 -30.36 9.96
C ILE A 163 4.49 -31.78 9.79
N GLU A 164 4.93 -32.71 10.63
CA GLU A 164 4.48 -34.11 10.58
C GLU A 164 2.99 -34.26 10.91
N TYR A 165 2.46 -33.44 11.81
CA TYR A 165 1.04 -33.43 12.16
C TYR A 165 0.20 -32.82 11.03
N TYR A 166 0.51 -31.58 10.62
CA TYR A 166 -0.36 -30.84 9.71
C TYR A 166 -0.27 -31.29 8.25
N LYS A 167 0.73 -32.09 7.85
CA LYS A 167 0.79 -32.68 6.50
C LYS A 167 -0.45 -33.53 6.17
N ALA A 168 -1.09 -34.10 7.20
CA ALA A 168 -2.30 -34.92 7.06
C ALA A 168 -3.49 -34.11 6.50
N PHE A 169 -3.47 -32.78 6.56
CA PHE A 169 -4.57 -31.94 6.03
C PHE A 169 -4.34 -31.48 4.58
N GLN A 170 -3.22 -31.88 3.96
CA GLN A 170 -2.89 -31.42 2.61
C GLN A 170 -3.93 -31.83 1.56
N GLY A 171 -4.49 -33.05 1.67
CA GLY A 171 -5.53 -33.52 0.75
C GLY A 171 -6.74 -32.60 0.74
N LYS A 172 -7.23 -32.23 1.94
CA LYS A 172 -8.37 -31.31 2.11
C LYS A 172 -8.05 -29.91 1.59
N LEU A 173 -6.86 -29.38 1.88
CA LEU A 173 -6.44 -28.07 1.37
C LEU A 173 -6.36 -28.05 -0.17
N ARG A 174 -5.85 -29.12 -0.80
CA ARG A 174 -5.80 -29.24 -2.27
C ARG A 174 -7.19 -29.29 -2.89
N MET A 175 -8.14 -30.00 -2.25
CA MET A 175 -9.54 -29.99 -2.70
C MET A 175 -10.13 -28.58 -2.65
N LEU A 176 -9.93 -27.88 -1.54
CA LEU A 176 -10.37 -26.49 -1.36
C LEU A 176 -9.76 -25.59 -2.43
N TYR A 177 -8.45 -25.67 -2.66
CA TYR A 177 -7.80 -24.91 -3.73
C TYR A 177 -8.44 -25.18 -5.10
N SER A 178 -8.61 -26.45 -5.47
CA SER A 178 -9.19 -26.81 -6.76
C SER A 178 -10.62 -26.29 -6.91
N GLU A 179 -11.44 -26.37 -5.86
CA GLU A 179 -12.83 -25.91 -5.89
C GLU A 179 -12.90 -24.40 -6.16
N TYR A 180 -12.14 -23.60 -5.41
CA TYR A 180 -12.19 -22.14 -5.54
C TYR A 180 -11.41 -21.60 -6.75
N GLU A 181 -10.44 -22.34 -7.27
CA GLU A 181 -9.79 -22.02 -8.55
C GLU A 181 -10.75 -22.22 -9.73
N ILE A 182 -11.55 -23.30 -9.73
CA ILE A 182 -12.59 -23.54 -10.76
C ILE A 182 -13.64 -22.43 -10.75
N GLN A 183 -14.01 -21.92 -9.57
CA GLN A 183 -14.95 -20.81 -9.42
C GLN A 183 -14.34 -19.44 -9.75
N GLY A 184 -13.02 -19.36 -9.99
CA GLY A 184 -12.32 -18.10 -10.25
C GLY A 184 -12.20 -17.18 -9.03
N LEU A 185 -12.42 -17.71 -7.81
CA LEU A 185 -12.38 -16.96 -6.55
C LEU A 185 -11.01 -16.99 -5.87
N LEU A 186 -10.16 -17.94 -6.25
CA LEU A 186 -8.80 -18.11 -5.74
C LEU A 186 -7.81 -18.27 -6.88
N ASN A 187 -6.59 -17.77 -6.68
CA ASN A 187 -5.42 -18.14 -7.47
C ASN A 187 -4.37 -18.71 -6.51
N LYS A 188 -4.24 -20.05 -6.44
CA LYS A 188 -3.31 -20.72 -5.53
C LYS A 188 -1.87 -20.31 -5.82
N GLN A 189 -1.52 -20.12 -7.10
CA GLN A 189 -0.17 -19.74 -7.51
C GLN A 189 0.23 -18.39 -6.91
N TYR A 190 -0.67 -17.40 -6.87
CA TYR A 190 -0.38 -16.10 -6.24
C TYR A 190 -0.19 -16.20 -4.73
N LEU A 191 -0.99 -17.02 -4.03
CA LEU A 191 -0.78 -17.31 -2.61
C LEU A 191 0.61 -17.91 -2.36
N LEU A 192 0.96 -18.97 -3.08
CA LEU A 192 2.25 -19.65 -2.92
C LEU A 192 3.45 -18.79 -3.31
N GLN A 193 3.32 -17.96 -4.35
CA GLN A 193 4.37 -17.01 -4.75
C GLN A 193 4.57 -15.91 -3.71
N ASN A 194 3.50 -15.44 -3.07
CA ASN A 194 3.60 -14.49 -1.97
C ASN A 194 4.35 -15.10 -0.77
N ILE A 195 4.01 -16.33 -0.38
CA ILE A 195 4.72 -17.07 0.68
C ILE A 195 6.20 -17.25 0.31
N LYS A 196 6.51 -17.61 -0.95
CA LYS A 196 7.91 -17.71 -1.42
C LYS A 196 8.65 -16.37 -1.32
N SER A 197 7.99 -15.27 -1.68
CA SER A 197 8.58 -13.93 -1.59
C SER A 197 8.92 -13.55 -0.14
N ILE A 198 8.03 -13.85 0.80
CA ILE A 198 8.28 -13.68 2.24
C ILE A 198 9.48 -14.52 2.67
N TYR A 199 9.50 -15.80 2.32
CA TYR A 199 10.64 -16.67 2.62
C TYR A 199 11.96 -16.11 2.07
N LEU A 200 11.99 -15.65 0.82
CA LEU A 200 13.22 -15.08 0.23
C LEU A 200 13.70 -13.82 0.98
N LYS A 201 12.76 -12.96 1.41
CA LYS A 201 13.08 -11.79 2.23
C LYS A 201 13.60 -12.17 3.61
N VAL A 202 12.98 -13.16 4.27
CA VAL A 202 13.42 -13.67 5.57
C VAL A 202 14.79 -14.33 5.45
N LYS A 203 14.98 -15.22 4.47
CA LYS A 203 16.25 -15.87 4.15
C LYS A 203 17.40 -14.86 3.99
N GLY A 204 17.15 -13.75 3.30
CA GLY A 204 18.14 -12.69 3.12
C GLY A 204 18.61 -12.01 4.42
N LYS A 205 17.91 -12.20 5.55
CA LYS A 205 18.36 -11.75 6.88
C LYS A 205 19.40 -12.69 7.50
N PHE A 206 19.41 -13.97 7.11
CA PHE A 206 20.23 -15.02 7.71
C PHE A 206 21.42 -15.44 6.85
N VAL A 207 21.26 -15.35 5.52
CA VAL A 207 22.30 -15.73 4.57
C VAL A 207 23.21 -14.53 4.30
N THR A 208 24.51 -14.71 4.50
CA THR A 208 25.53 -13.72 4.11
C THR A 208 26.00 -13.99 2.68
N HIS A 209 26.77 -13.11 2.04
CA HIS A 209 27.36 -13.35 0.70
C HIS A 209 28.46 -14.45 0.70
N SER A 210 28.23 -15.53 1.44
CA SER A 210 29.13 -16.66 1.64
C SER A 210 28.87 -17.78 0.62
N LEU A 211 29.91 -18.56 0.31
CA LEU A 211 29.84 -19.72 -0.58
C LEU A 211 29.04 -20.90 0.02
N ILE A 212 28.55 -20.77 1.26
CA ILE A 212 27.98 -21.85 2.05
C ILE A 212 26.53 -21.55 2.47
N GLU A 213 25.76 -20.98 1.55
CA GLU A 213 24.38 -20.53 1.74
C GLU A 213 23.46 -21.60 2.38
N ILE A 214 23.58 -22.86 1.97
CA ILE A 214 22.74 -23.95 2.51
C ILE A 214 23.03 -24.26 3.98
N GLU A 215 24.27 -24.11 4.45
CA GLU A 215 24.60 -24.38 5.86
C GLU A 215 24.08 -23.28 6.77
N GLU A 216 24.11 -22.02 6.32
CA GLU A 216 23.50 -20.90 7.04
C GLU A 216 21.98 -21.07 7.16
N ILE A 217 21.31 -21.53 6.09
CA ILE A 217 19.88 -21.84 6.12
C ILE A 217 19.60 -22.97 7.11
N ARG A 218 20.34 -24.09 7.02
CA ARG A 218 20.18 -25.26 7.92
C ARG A 218 20.40 -24.92 9.39
N LYS A 219 21.33 -24.02 9.69
CA LYS A 219 21.61 -23.57 11.05
C LYS A 219 20.45 -22.77 11.64
N ASN A 220 19.73 -22.03 10.83
CA ASN A 220 18.65 -21.13 11.25
C ASN A 220 17.27 -21.58 10.76
N ALA A 221 17.09 -22.85 10.39
CA ALA A 221 15.90 -23.30 9.67
C ALA A 221 14.60 -23.10 10.46
N ASP A 222 14.61 -23.40 11.77
CA ASP A 222 13.47 -23.19 12.66
C ASP A 222 13.17 -21.69 12.85
N GLU A 223 14.18 -20.84 13.03
CA GLU A 223 14.01 -19.38 13.18
C GLU A 223 13.49 -18.74 11.88
N ILE A 224 13.96 -19.20 10.72
CA ILE A 224 13.42 -18.80 9.41
C ILE A 224 11.95 -19.20 9.29
N PHE A 225 11.59 -20.41 9.73
CA PHE A 225 10.21 -20.90 9.66
C PHE A 225 9.28 -20.05 10.55
N GLU A 226 9.73 -19.73 11.77
CA GLU A 226 9.04 -18.85 12.71
C GLU A 226 8.88 -17.41 12.16
N GLU A 227 9.94 -16.82 11.62
CA GLU A 227 9.87 -15.45 11.08
C GLU A 227 8.95 -15.38 9.84
N VAL A 228 8.88 -16.44 9.02
CA VAL A 228 7.88 -16.53 7.93
C VAL A 228 6.46 -16.59 8.51
N GLU A 229 6.23 -17.37 9.56
CA GLU A 229 4.94 -17.42 10.26
C GLU A 229 4.52 -16.04 10.77
N LEU A 230 5.42 -15.31 11.42
CA LEU A 230 5.18 -13.97 11.94
C LEU A 230 4.85 -12.96 10.83
N GLU A 231 5.54 -13.01 9.69
CA GLU A 231 5.21 -12.15 8.54
C GLU A 231 3.85 -12.49 7.94
N LEU A 232 3.45 -13.77 7.90
CA LEU A 232 2.12 -14.17 7.46
C LEU A 232 1.02 -13.69 8.42
N TRP A 233 1.25 -13.75 9.73
CA TRP A 233 0.35 -13.14 10.72
C TRP A 233 0.16 -11.64 10.50
N LYS A 234 1.22 -10.89 10.21
CA LYS A 234 1.13 -9.46 9.87
C LYS A 234 0.29 -9.20 8.62
N ILE A 235 0.26 -10.14 7.67
CA ILE A 235 -0.58 -10.03 6.47
C ILE A 235 -2.04 -10.32 6.84
N ILE A 236 -2.31 -11.35 7.65
CA ILE A 236 -3.65 -11.69 8.12
C ILE A 236 -4.27 -10.51 8.88
N ASP A 237 -3.53 -9.94 9.83
CA ASP A 237 -3.98 -8.79 10.65
C ASP A 237 -4.32 -7.54 9.82
N LYS A 238 -3.63 -7.36 8.68
CA LYS A 238 -3.88 -6.25 7.75
C LYS A 238 -4.89 -6.56 6.66
N SER A 239 -5.36 -7.80 6.57
CA SER A 239 -6.25 -8.25 5.50
C SER A 239 -7.69 -7.79 5.74
N THR A 240 -8.29 -7.15 4.74
CA THR A 240 -9.65 -6.59 4.89
C THR A 240 -10.76 -7.61 4.67
N ASN A 241 -10.44 -8.79 4.14
CA ASN A 241 -11.39 -9.86 3.84
C ASN A 241 -11.38 -11.00 4.87
N LEU A 242 -10.67 -10.90 6.00
CA LEU A 242 -10.77 -11.87 7.08
C LEU A 242 -12.11 -11.68 7.82
N GLN A 243 -12.83 -12.76 8.09
CA GLN A 243 -14.08 -12.70 8.86
C GLN A 243 -13.80 -12.34 10.33
N ILE A 244 -14.62 -11.44 10.89
CA ILE A 244 -14.40 -10.82 12.22
C ILE A 244 -14.66 -11.81 13.36
N ASP A 245 -15.47 -12.84 13.13
CA ASP A 245 -15.94 -13.81 14.11
C ASP A 245 -15.13 -15.11 14.17
N ILE A 246 -14.05 -15.23 13.37
CA ILE A 246 -13.18 -16.40 13.40
C ILE A 246 -12.35 -16.40 14.69
N PRO A 247 -12.40 -17.46 15.53
CA PRO A 247 -11.55 -17.58 16.70
C PRO A 247 -10.06 -17.63 16.35
N PHE A 248 -9.21 -17.11 17.23
CA PHE A 248 -7.76 -17.12 17.07
C PHE A 248 -7.21 -18.53 16.80
N GLU A 249 -7.73 -19.54 17.50
CA GLU A 249 -7.33 -20.93 17.38
C GLU A 249 -7.58 -21.48 15.96
N ALA A 250 -8.71 -21.10 15.35
CA ALA A 250 -9.07 -21.53 14.00
C ALA A 250 -8.17 -20.88 12.94
N ILE A 251 -7.83 -19.60 13.11
CA ILE A 251 -6.85 -18.90 12.26
C ILE A 251 -5.49 -19.56 12.38
N ASN A 252 -5.04 -19.83 13.62
CA ASN A 252 -3.74 -20.44 13.89
C ASN A 252 -3.64 -21.84 13.23
N ILE A 253 -4.63 -22.70 13.42
CA ILE A 253 -4.68 -24.03 12.78
C ILE A 253 -4.64 -23.90 11.25
N SER A 254 -5.45 -23.00 10.68
CA SER A 254 -5.50 -22.78 9.23
C SER A 254 -4.17 -22.29 8.67
N LEU A 255 -3.49 -21.38 9.38
CA LEU A 255 -2.18 -20.89 9.00
C LEU A 255 -1.13 -22.00 9.03
N LYS A 256 -1.13 -22.86 10.06
CA LYS A 256 -0.20 -24.01 10.12
C LYS A 256 -0.41 -24.98 8.95
N ILE A 257 -1.66 -25.26 8.57
CA ILE A 257 -1.99 -26.09 7.41
C ILE A 257 -1.42 -25.48 6.12
N ILE A 258 -1.65 -24.18 5.88
CA ILE A 258 -1.15 -23.46 4.69
C ILE A 258 0.39 -23.41 4.67
N MET A 259 1.03 -23.16 5.81
CA MET A 259 2.48 -23.13 5.91
C MET A 259 3.12 -24.48 5.62
N VAL A 260 2.55 -25.57 6.14
CA VAL A 260 3.06 -26.92 5.88
C VAL A 260 2.88 -27.30 4.41
N ASP A 261 1.76 -26.94 3.77
CA ASP A 261 1.60 -27.11 2.33
C ASP A 261 2.63 -26.30 1.53
N ALA A 262 2.86 -25.04 1.90
CA ALA A 262 3.87 -24.19 1.27
C ALA A 262 5.30 -24.73 1.46
N PHE A 263 5.61 -25.32 2.62
CA PHE A 263 6.85 -26.04 2.86
C PHE A 263 6.95 -27.26 1.94
N MET A 264 5.90 -28.08 1.83
CA MET A 264 5.89 -29.25 0.93
C MET A 264 6.03 -28.85 -0.55
N ASP A 265 5.43 -27.74 -0.98
CA ASP A 265 5.49 -27.20 -2.34
C ASP A 265 6.79 -26.39 -2.62
N CYS A 266 7.80 -26.49 -1.76
CA CYS A 266 9.10 -25.81 -1.89
C CYS A 266 9.03 -24.28 -1.95
N LYS A 267 8.01 -23.71 -1.29
CA LYS A 267 7.85 -22.28 -1.11
C LYS A 267 8.50 -21.76 0.17
N ILE A 268 8.64 -22.62 1.17
CA ILE A 268 9.42 -22.38 2.39
C ILE A 268 10.58 -23.38 2.44
N LEU A 269 11.78 -22.89 2.75
CA LEU A 269 13.03 -23.64 2.82
C LEU A 269 13.42 -24.34 1.50
N GLU A 270 14.62 -24.91 1.45
CA GLU A 270 15.24 -25.37 0.20
C GLU A 270 14.74 -26.75 -0.24
N GLU A 271 14.67 -26.95 -1.55
CA GLU A 271 14.33 -28.24 -2.16
C GLU A 271 15.54 -29.17 -2.12
N PRO A 272 15.39 -30.44 -1.67
CA PRO A 272 16.46 -31.43 -1.76
C PRO A 272 16.87 -31.64 -3.23
N PRO A 273 18.17 -31.85 -3.53
CA PRO A 273 18.61 -32.14 -4.88
C PRO A 273 17.92 -33.42 -5.40
N LYS A 274 17.41 -33.37 -6.64
CA LYS A 274 16.84 -34.55 -7.31
C LYS A 274 17.95 -35.60 -7.47
N LYS A 275 17.71 -36.80 -6.94
CA LYS A 275 18.59 -37.97 -7.10
C LYS A 275 18.67 -38.41 -8.55
#